data_AF-A0AB34GR49-F1
#
_entry.id   AF-A0AB34GR49-F1
#
_cell.length_a   1.000
_cell.length_b   1.000
_cell.length_c   1.000
_cell.angle_alpha   90.00
_cell.angle_beta   90.00
_cell.angle_gamma   90.00
#
_symmetry.space_group_name_H-M   'P 1'
#
loop_
_entity.id
_entity.type
_entity.pdbx_description
1 polymer ?
#
loop_
_entity_poly.entity_id
_entity_poly.type
_entity_poly.pdbx_seq_one_letter_code
_entity_poly.pdbx_strand_id
1 'polypeptide(L)'
;MADGLLAGVGLGSEAMARDHERTGWAVEEELAPFGKGLFEDEDSYSDCSNYDKPGTSLQSFVPEGKTNFPEMFQTSHLLFYERFRAYQDYILADCKASEVKEFTAEFLEKVLEPSGWRAAWHTNVFKVLVEVTDVDFAALKAVVRLADPYLCESQVSTFTLECMKELLDLKEHQLPLQELWVVFDDSGVFDQTALAIEHIR
;
A
#
# COMPACT_ATOMS: atom_id res chain seq x y z
N MET A 1 -13.61 -28.80 59.47
CA MET A 1 -14.85 -28.00 59.27
C MET A 1 -14.97 -27.84 57.76
N ALA A 2 -15.46 -28.82 57.00
CA ALA A 2 -16.83 -29.34 56.87
C ALA A 2 -17.81 -28.33 56.24
N ASP A 3 -18.64 -28.85 55.34
CA ASP A 3 -19.75 -28.27 54.54
C ASP A 3 -19.40 -27.84 53.11
N GLY A 4 -20.12 -28.27 52.06
CA GLY A 4 -21.30 -29.12 51.97
C GLY A 4 -21.81 -29.19 50.51
N LEU A 5 -22.43 -30.32 50.15
CA LEU A 5 -23.08 -30.61 48.85
C LEU A 5 -24.31 -29.74 48.55
N LEU A 6 -24.69 -29.59 47.27
CA LEU A 6 -26.00 -30.06 46.75
C LEU A 6 -26.15 -29.94 45.22
N ALA A 7 -26.89 -30.89 44.66
CA ALA A 7 -27.15 -31.16 43.24
C ALA A 7 -28.56 -30.70 42.79
N GLY A 8 -28.82 -30.74 41.47
CA GLY A 8 -30.16 -30.70 40.85
C GLY A 8 -30.12 -30.12 39.44
N VAL A 9 -30.04 -30.91 38.35
CA VAL A 9 -31.13 -31.63 37.63
C VAL A 9 -32.16 -30.69 36.98
N GLY A 10 -32.24 -30.74 35.64
CA GLY A 10 -33.54 -30.89 34.95
C GLY A 10 -33.88 -29.98 33.77
N LEU A 11 -34.11 -30.65 32.61
CA LEU A 11 -35.15 -30.37 31.59
C LEU A 11 -34.92 -29.14 30.69
N GLY A 12 -34.87 -29.21 29.34
CA GLY A 12 -35.63 -30.04 28.41
C GLY A 12 -36.81 -29.22 27.86
N SER A 13 -36.69 -28.68 26.64
CA SER A 13 -37.83 -28.18 25.86
C SER A 13 -37.53 -28.28 24.36
N GLU A 14 -38.41 -29.02 23.69
CA GLU A 14 -38.42 -29.41 22.29
C GLU A 14 -39.64 -28.76 21.61
N ALA A 15 -39.54 -28.55 20.29
CA ALA A 15 -40.60 -28.30 19.30
C ALA A 15 -41.29 -26.90 19.33
N MET A 16 -41.75 -26.30 18.22
CA MET A 16 -42.39 -26.82 17.01
C MET A 16 -42.18 -25.89 15.80
N ALA A 17 -42.14 -26.51 14.62
CA ALA A 17 -42.28 -25.91 13.31
C ALA A 17 -43.67 -25.29 13.06
N ARG A 18 -43.75 -24.35 12.10
CA ARG A 18 -44.96 -24.09 11.29
C ARG A 18 -44.57 -23.74 9.86
N ASP A 19 -44.73 -24.72 8.97
CA ASP A 19 -45.05 -24.51 7.56
C ASP A 19 -46.51 -24.04 7.43
N HIS A 20 -46.74 -23.06 6.57
CA HIS A 20 -48.00 -22.97 5.83
C HIS A 20 -47.77 -22.32 4.46
N GLU A 21 -47.73 -23.15 3.43
CA GLU A 21 -47.97 -22.78 2.04
C GLU A 21 -49.41 -22.23 1.87
N ARG A 22 -49.55 -21.15 1.08
CA ARG A 22 -50.76 -20.93 0.27
C ARG A 22 -50.48 -20.09 -0.98
N THR A 23 -50.23 -20.83 -2.07
CA THR A 23 -50.75 -20.69 -3.44
C THR A 23 -51.37 -19.36 -3.92
N GLY A 24 -50.89 -18.87 -5.08
CA GLY A 24 -51.64 -17.97 -5.99
C GLY A 24 -50.77 -17.34 -7.08
N TRP A 25 -50.94 -17.75 -8.35
CA TRP A 25 -50.22 -17.30 -9.55
C TRP A 25 -50.78 -16.02 -10.20
N ALA A 26 -49.93 -15.44 -11.08
CA ALA A 26 -50.18 -14.61 -12.29
C ALA A 26 -50.14 -13.07 -12.13
N VAL A 27 -49.10 -12.38 -12.65
CA VAL A 27 -48.97 -11.72 -13.99
C VAL A 27 -49.66 -10.34 -13.95
N GLU A 28 -49.00 -9.18 -14.09
CA GLU A 28 -48.46 -8.62 -15.34
C GLU A 28 -47.35 -7.56 -15.11
N GLU A 29 -46.58 -7.43 -16.18
CA GLU A 29 -45.52 -6.53 -16.58
C GLU A 29 -46.02 -5.08 -16.81
N GLU A 30 -45.23 -4.07 -16.44
CA GLU A 30 -45.29 -2.72 -17.07
C GLU A 30 -43.94 -2.02 -16.86
N LEU A 31 -43.06 -2.22 -17.84
CA LEU A 31 -41.95 -1.33 -18.16
C LEU A 31 -42.48 -0.24 -19.09
N ALA A 32 -42.37 1.03 -18.71
CA ALA A 32 -42.64 2.16 -19.58
C ALA A 32 -41.79 3.39 -19.19
N PRO A 33 -41.59 4.36 -20.08
CA PRO A 33 -41.04 4.19 -21.42
C PRO A 33 -39.90 5.18 -21.71
N PHE A 34 -39.05 4.79 -22.67
CA PHE A 34 -38.08 5.62 -23.38
C PHE A 34 -38.67 6.99 -23.82
N GLY A 35 -38.10 8.08 -23.29
CA GLY A 35 -38.29 9.43 -23.82
C GLY A 35 -37.17 9.79 -24.80
N LYS A 36 -37.50 9.85 -26.09
CA LYS A 36 -36.66 10.40 -27.17
C LYS A 36 -36.81 11.92 -27.27
N GLY A 37 -35.69 12.60 -27.52
CA GLY A 37 -35.59 13.99 -27.98
C GLY A 37 -34.32 14.60 -27.36
N LEU A 38 -33.35 15.16 -28.07
CA LEU A 38 -33.22 15.63 -29.44
C LEU A 38 -31.73 15.48 -29.79
N PHE A 39 -31.41 15.11 -31.03
CA PHE A 39 -30.05 15.16 -31.55
C PHE A 39 -29.73 16.60 -31.94
N GLU A 40 -28.65 17.17 -31.40
CA GLU A 40 -27.82 18.15 -32.09
C GLU A 40 -26.37 17.68 -31.94
N ASP A 41 -25.81 17.25 -33.08
CA ASP A 41 -24.38 17.04 -33.30
C ASP A 41 -23.67 18.40 -33.15
N GLU A 42 -22.77 18.51 -32.18
CA GLU A 42 -21.55 19.30 -32.38
C GLU A 42 -20.35 18.39 -32.13
N ASP A 43 -19.86 17.86 -33.25
CA ASP A 43 -18.57 17.23 -33.41
C ASP A 43 -17.46 18.20 -32.95
N SER A 44 -17.01 18.04 -31.71
CA SER A 44 -15.66 18.42 -31.33
C SER A 44 -14.91 17.16 -30.92
N TYR A 45 -14.67 16.30 -31.91
CA TYR A 45 -13.64 15.29 -31.85
C TYR A 45 -12.29 16.00 -31.73
N SER A 46 -11.93 16.32 -30.48
CA SER A 46 -10.58 16.73 -30.14
C SER A 46 -9.64 15.58 -30.51
N ASP A 47 -8.83 15.86 -31.52
CA ASP A 47 -7.71 15.08 -32.00
C ASP A 47 -6.74 14.81 -30.84
N CYS A 48 -6.92 13.68 -30.14
CA CYS A 48 -5.90 13.16 -29.23
C CYS A 48 -4.85 12.42 -30.06
N SER A 49 -4.11 13.18 -30.86
CA SER A 49 -2.93 12.72 -31.55
C SER A 49 -1.90 12.24 -30.54
N ASN A 50 -1.48 10.98 -30.70
CA ASN A 50 -0.23 10.37 -30.24
C ASN A 50 0.52 11.08 -29.11
N TYR A 51 0.37 10.54 -27.90
CA TYR A 51 1.56 10.34 -27.08
C TYR A 51 1.91 8.87 -27.17
N ASP A 52 2.96 8.58 -27.94
CA ASP A 52 3.79 7.40 -27.79
C ASP A 52 3.90 7.12 -26.30
N LYS A 53 3.39 5.97 -25.82
CA LYS A 53 3.57 5.53 -24.44
C LYS A 53 5.08 5.46 -24.17
N PRO A 54 5.71 6.40 -23.45
CA PRO A 54 6.94 6.05 -22.78
C PRO A 54 6.47 5.17 -21.61
N GLY A 55 7.19 4.10 -21.31
CA GLY A 55 7.04 3.51 -19.97
C GLY A 55 7.11 4.64 -18.95
N THR A 56 6.21 4.64 -17.97
CA THR A 56 6.06 5.66 -16.93
C THR A 56 7.33 5.67 -16.06
N SER A 57 8.44 6.13 -16.63
CA SER A 57 9.73 6.19 -15.95
C SER A 57 9.63 7.34 -14.96
N LEU A 58 9.59 6.99 -13.68
CA LEU A 58 9.55 7.98 -12.62
C LEU A 58 10.80 8.87 -12.73
N GLN A 59 10.62 10.19 -12.66
CA GLN A 59 11.76 11.10 -12.66
C GLN A 59 12.54 10.98 -11.36
N SER A 60 13.85 11.22 -11.41
CA SER A 60 14.68 11.29 -10.22
C SER A 60 14.73 12.73 -9.68
N PHE A 61 15.03 12.88 -8.39
CA PHE A 61 15.46 14.16 -7.84
C PHE A 61 16.78 14.02 -7.07
N VAL A 62 17.61 15.05 -7.21
CA VAL A 62 18.85 15.18 -6.45
C VAL A 62 18.53 15.81 -5.09
N PRO A 63 18.93 15.21 -3.95
CA PRO A 63 18.81 15.85 -2.65
C PRO A 63 19.58 17.18 -2.65
N GLU A 64 18.91 18.30 -2.34
CA GLU A 64 19.50 19.64 -2.42
C GLU A 64 20.77 19.76 -1.55
N GLY A 65 21.93 19.96 -2.18
CA GLY A 65 23.24 20.14 -1.54
C GLY A 65 24.38 19.40 -2.24
N LYS A 66 25.62 19.54 -1.74
CA LYS A 66 26.75 18.65 -2.10
C LYS A 66 26.63 17.34 -1.32
N THR A 67 25.58 16.58 -1.59
CA THR A 67 25.28 15.32 -0.92
C THR A 67 25.95 14.19 -1.70
N ASN A 68 26.59 13.26 -1.00
CA ASN A 68 27.14 12.05 -1.63
C ASN A 68 26.03 10.99 -1.83
N PHE A 69 24.81 11.31 -1.40
CA PHE A 69 23.65 10.45 -1.48
C PHE A 69 23.17 10.24 -2.92
N PRO A 70 22.83 8.99 -3.30
CA PRO A 70 22.24 8.74 -4.60
C PRO A 70 20.89 9.45 -4.75
N GLU A 71 20.52 9.66 -6.00
CA GLU A 71 19.23 10.21 -6.38
C GLU A 71 18.09 9.31 -5.88
N MET A 72 16.94 9.93 -5.59
CA MET A 72 15.74 9.22 -5.16
C MET A 72 14.63 9.49 -6.15
N PHE A 73 13.63 8.60 -6.19
CA PHE A 73 12.47 8.78 -7.05
C PHE A 73 11.65 10.02 -6.66
N GLN A 74 11.33 10.87 -7.63
CA GLN A 74 10.51 12.06 -7.47
C GLN A 74 9.03 11.66 -7.45
N THR A 75 8.56 11.25 -6.29
CA THR A 75 7.19 10.78 -6.08
C THR A 75 6.22 11.90 -5.70
N SER A 76 6.73 13.12 -5.44
CA SER A 76 5.95 14.30 -5.05
C SER A 76 5.05 14.84 -6.17
N HIS A 77 5.33 14.50 -7.43
CA HIS A 77 4.53 14.93 -8.59
C HIS A 77 3.51 13.91 -9.07
N LEU A 78 3.37 12.77 -8.38
CA LEU A 78 2.28 11.83 -8.66
C LEU A 78 0.95 12.58 -8.59
N LEU A 79 0.27 12.66 -9.73
CA LEU A 79 -0.96 13.43 -9.83
C LEU A 79 -2.01 12.78 -8.91
N PHE A 80 -2.89 13.60 -8.33
CA PHE A 80 -3.97 13.12 -7.44
C PHE A 80 -4.72 11.92 -8.04
N TYR A 81 -4.97 11.95 -9.35
CA TYR A 81 -5.68 10.88 -10.06
C TYR A 81 -4.92 9.55 -10.08
N GLU A 82 -3.59 9.56 -10.18
CA GLU A 82 -2.77 8.35 -10.20
C GLU A 82 -2.77 7.67 -8.83
N ARG A 83 -2.59 8.46 -7.76
CA ARG A 83 -2.70 7.97 -6.38
C ARG A 83 -4.12 7.45 -6.12
N PHE A 84 -5.13 8.23 -6.50
CA PHE A 84 -6.53 7.89 -6.28
C PHE A 84 -6.93 6.58 -6.98
N ARG A 85 -6.45 6.32 -8.20
CA ARG A 85 -6.69 5.07 -8.93
C ARG A 85 -6.15 3.85 -8.20
N ALA A 86 -4.92 3.91 -7.67
CA ALA A 86 -4.37 2.80 -6.88
C ALA A 86 -5.23 2.50 -5.63
N TYR A 87 -5.68 3.56 -4.95
CA TYR A 87 -6.58 3.42 -3.81
C TYR A 87 -7.94 2.87 -4.22
N GLN A 88 -8.57 3.42 -5.26
CA GLN A 88 -9.90 3.02 -5.69
C GLN A 88 -9.94 1.60 -6.26
N ASP A 89 -8.97 1.23 -7.10
CA ASP A 89 -9.04 0.00 -7.89
C ASP A 89 -8.44 -1.21 -7.14
N TYR A 90 -7.49 -0.98 -6.22
CA TYR A 90 -6.71 -2.06 -5.60
C TYR A 90 -6.72 -2.10 -4.07
N ILE A 91 -6.78 -0.95 -3.38
CA ILE A 91 -6.64 -0.91 -1.92
C ILE A 91 -7.99 -0.76 -1.19
N LEU A 92 -8.92 0.05 -1.72
CA LEU A 92 -10.13 0.49 -1.02
C LEU A 92 -11.45 0.13 -1.72
N ALA A 93 -11.42 -0.54 -2.87
CA ALA A 93 -12.60 -0.78 -3.71
C ALA A 93 -13.84 -1.27 -2.91
N ASP A 94 -13.70 -2.41 -2.22
CA ASP A 94 -14.73 -3.01 -1.35
C ASP A 94 -14.25 -3.17 0.12
N CYS A 95 -13.15 -2.51 0.48
CA CYS A 95 -12.48 -2.70 1.76
C CYS A 95 -13.23 -2.02 2.91
N LYS A 96 -13.47 -2.73 4.02
CA LYS A 96 -13.90 -2.08 5.27
C LYS A 96 -12.71 -1.39 5.93
N ALA A 97 -12.97 -0.40 6.78
CA ALA A 97 -11.93 0.29 7.55
C ALA A 97 -11.03 -0.66 8.37
N SER A 98 -11.57 -1.79 8.84
CA SER A 98 -10.82 -2.82 9.58
C SER A 98 -9.87 -3.65 8.71
N GLU A 99 -10.12 -3.72 7.40
CA GLU A 99 -9.43 -4.61 6.46
C GLU A 99 -8.31 -3.86 5.68
N VAL A 100 -8.22 -2.53 5.83
CA VAL A 100 -7.29 -1.68 5.05
C VAL A 100 -5.85 -2.17 5.11
N LYS A 101 -5.40 -2.63 6.28
CA LYS A 101 -4.04 -3.13 6.46
C LYS A 101 -3.79 -4.42 5.67
N GLU A 102 -4.77 -5.32 5.64
CA GLU A 102 -4.68 -6.61 4.94
C GLU A 102 -4.67 -6.38 3.42
N PHE A 103 -5.59 -5.54 2.91
CA PHE A 103 -5.61 -5.16 1.49
C PHE A 103 -4.36 -4.39 1.06
N THR A 104 -3.79 -3.57 1.95
CA THR A 104 -2.52 -2.89 1.67
C THR A 104 -1.39 -3.91 1.54
N ALA A 105 -1.31 -4.90 2.43
CA ALA A 105 -0.32 -5.98 2.35
C ALA A 105 -0.47 -6.78 1.04
N GLU A 106 -1.69 -7.21 0.70
CA GLU A 106 -1.97 -7.94 -0.54
C GLU A 106 -1.65 -7.13 -1.81
N PHE A 107 -1.86 -5.82 -1.78
CA PHE A 107 -1.46 -4.94 -2.86
C PHE A 107 0.07 -4.93 -3.00
N LEU A 108 0.79 -4.70 -1.90
CA LEU A 108 2.26 -4.63 -1.90
C LEU A 108 2.89 -5.96 -2.36
N GLU A 109 2.37 -7.11 -1.93
CA GLU A 109 2.83 -8.43 -2.38
C GLU A 109 2.80 -8.61 -3.91
N LYS A 110 1.93 -7.88 -4.62
CA LYS A 110 1.77 -7.97 -6.07
C LYS A 110 2.69 -7.02 -6.84
N VAL A 111 3.08 -5.89 -6.25
CA VAL A 111 3.72 -4.78 -6.97
C VAL A 111 5.11 -4.41 -6.47
N LEU A 112 5.45 -4.80 -5.24
CA LEU A 112 6.70 -4.42 -4.59
C LEU A 112 7.71 -5.57 -4.68
N GLU A 113 8.92 -5.25 -5.12
CA GLU A 113 10.01 -6.23 -5.14
C GLU A 113 10.42 -6.59 -3.70
N PRO A 114 10.43 -7.88 -3.31
CA PRO A 114 10.64 -8.27 -1.92
C PRO A 114 12.07 -8.03 -1.43
N SER A 115 13.04 -7.87 -2.33
CA SER A 115 14.45 -7.68 -1.98
C SER A 115 15.29 -7.09 -3.12
N GLY A 116 16.53 -6.73 -2.84
CA GLY A 116 17.54 -6.37 -3.84
C GLY A 116 17.57 -4.89 -4.22
N TRP A 117 16.62 -4.09 -3.74
CA TRP A 117 16.61 -2.64 -3.91
C TRP A 117 17.28 -1.94 -2.74
N ARG A 118 17.77 -0.72 -3.01
CA ARG A 118 18.39 0.15 -2.01
C ARG A 118 17.44 1.28 -1.67
N ALA A 119 17.52 1.75 -0.43
CA ALA A 119 16.71 2.85 0.04
C ALA A 119 17.48 3.77 0.97
N ALA A 120 17.15 5.06 0.91
CA ALA A 120 17.48 5.97 1.98
C ALA A 120 16.49 5.74 3.12
N TRP A 121 16.99 5.28 4.26
CA TRP A 121 16.26 5.41 5.51
C TRP A 121 16.44 6.84 6.02
N HIS A 122 15.35 7.61 6.01
CA HIS A 122 15.40 9.03 6.31
C HIS A 122 14.59 9.35 7.57
N THR A 123 15.27 9.97 8.52
CA THR A 123 14.71 10.54 9.74
C THR A 123 14.93 12.04 9.76
N ASN A 124 14.35 12.71 10.73
CA ASN A 124 14.59 14.12 11.03
C ASN A 124 16.02 14.43 11.49
N VAL A 125 16.85 13.43 11.80
CA VAL A 125 18.19 13.62 12.37
C VAL A 125 19.29 13.15 11.41
N PHE A 126 19.04 12.07 10.66
CA PHE A 126 19.99 11.46 9.74
C PHE A 126 19.30 10.84 8.53
N LYS A 127 20.10 10.59 7.50
CA LYS A 127 19.75 9.81 6.30
C LYS A 127 20.83 8.75 6.10
N VAL A 128 20.46 7.48 6.06
CA VAL A 128 21.41 6.36 5.91
C VAL A 128 20.98 5.42 4.79
N LEU A 129 21.95 4.93 4.04
CA LEU A 129 21.68 4.07 2.89
C LEU A 129 21.62 2.62 3.33
N VAL A 130 20.50 1.98 3.05
CA VAL A 130 20.22 0.59 3.38
C VAL A 130 19.90 -0.21 2.13
N GLU A 131 20.11 -1.51 2.20
CA GLU A 131 19.67 -2.48 1.21
C GLU A 131 18.58 -3.34 1.84
N VAL A 132 17.50 -3.53 1.10
CA VAL A 132 16.37 -4.36 1.54
C VAL A 132 16.63 -5.81 1.14
N THR A 133 16.63 -6.68 2.14
CA THR A 133 16.88 -8.12 1.95
C THR A 133 15.61 -8.94 1.97
N ASP A 134 14.54 -8.44 2.60
CA ASP A 134 13.22 -9.07 2.67
C ASP A 134 12.16 -8.03 3.06
N VAL A 135 10.87 -8.35 2.89
CA VAL A 135 9.74 -7.50 3.30
C VAL A 135 8.68 -8.31 4.03
N ASP A 136 8.38 -7.89 5.26
CA ASP A 136 7.21 -8.35 6.01
C ASP A 136 6.00 -7.47 5.62
N PHE A 137 5.24 -7.96 4.64
CA PHE A 137 4.04 -7.28 4.13
C PHE A 137 2.95 -7.15 5.20
N ALA A 138 2.80 -8.14 6.09
CA ALA A 138 1.79 -8.09 7.15
C ALA A 138 2.12 -7.03 8.21
N ALA A 139 3.41 -6.82 8.50
CA ALA A 139 3.88 -5.76 9.39
C ALA A 139 4.08 -4.40 8.69
N LEU A 140 4.07 -4.37 7.35
CA LEU A 140 4.45 -3.22 6.52
C LEU A 140 5.88 -2.73 6.83
N LYS A 141 6.81 -3.69 6.98
CA LYS A 141 8.21 -3.43 7.31
C LYS A 141 9.15 -4.12 6.33
N ALA A 142 10.29 -3.49 6.06
CA ALA A 142 11.39 -4.11 5.33
C ALA A 142 12.46 -4.61 6.31
N VAL A 143 12.98 -5.79 6.04
CA VAL A 143 14.22 -6.29 6.66
C VAL A 143 15.38 -5.71 5.86
N VAL A 144 16.29 -5.03 6.55
CA VAL A 144 17.36 -4.25 5.91
C VAL A 144 18.74 -4.60 6.43
N ARG A 145 19.75 -4.27 5.64
CA ARG A 145 21.15 -4.18 6.07
C ARG A 145 21.74 -2.84 5.67
N LEU A 146 22.80 -2.42 6.36
CA LEU A 146 23.58 -1.26 5.90
C LEU A 146 24.18 -1.56 4.52
N ALA A 147 24.03 -0.61 3.59
CA ALA A 147 24.57 -0.80 2.24
C ALA A 147 26.09 -0.68 2.22
N ASP A 148 26.71 -1.31 1.22
CA ASP A 148 28.13 -1.17 0.90
C ASP A 148 28.29 -0.39 -0.43
N PRO A 149 29.06 0.72 -0.49
CA PRO A 149 29.71 1.40 0.63
C PRO A 149 28.72 2.05 1.61
N TYR A 150 29.12 2.12 2.88
CA TYR A 150 28.35 2.80 3.92
C TYR A 150 28.23 4.29 3.61
N LEU A 151 27.00 4.79 3.66
CA LEU A 151 26.68 6.17 3.35
C LEU A 151 25.67 6.70 4.34
N CYS A 152 26.06 7.76 5.06
CA CYS A 152 25.22 8.42 6.06
C CYS A 152 25.44 9.92 6.02
N GLU A 153 24.33 10.66 6.04
CA GLU A 153 24.29 12.11 6.19
C GLU A 153 23.58 12.45 7.52
N SER A 154 24.08 13.43 8.26
CA SER A 154 23.56 13.80 9.58
C SER A 154 23.71 15.29 9.82
N GLN A 155 22.70 15.91 10.44
CA GLN A 155 22.68 17.35 10.69
C GLN A 155 23.46 17.77 11.95
N VAL A 156 23.63 16.87 12.93
CA VAL A 156 24.00 17.27 14.31
C VAL A 156 25.31 16.66 14.82
N SER A 157 25.91 15.71 14.10
CA SER A 157 27.27 15.17 14.27
C SER A 157 27.42 13.86 13.48
N THR A 158 28.65 13.37 13.28
CA THR A 158 28.94 12.10 12.60
C THR A 158 28.36 10.90 13.35
N PHE A 159 27.25 10.35 12.86
CA PHE A 159 26.85 8.98 13.21
C PHE A 159 27.87 8.01 12.60
N THR A 160 28.61 7.31 13.46
CA THR A 160 29.54 6.28 13.02
C THR A 160 28.78 5.05 12.52
N LEU A 161 29.48 4.23 11.74
CA LEU A 161 28.95 2.96 11.25
C LEU A 161 28.56 2.03 12.41
N GLU A 162 29.36 1.95 13.47
CA GLU A 162 29.00 1.21 14.70
C GLU A 162 27.70 1.71 15.33
N CYS A 163 27.50 3.02 15.48
CA CYS A 163 26.26 3.56 16.03
C CYS A 163 25.03 3.20 15.17
N MET A 164 25.18 3.20 13.85
CA MET A 164 24.09 2.78 12.95
C MET A 164 23.79 1.28 13.03
N LYS A 165 24.82 0.44 13.20
CA LYS A 165 24.62 -0.99 13.45
C LYS A 165 23.86 -1.24 14.74
N GLU A 166 24.29 -0.62 15.84
CA GLU A 166 23.61 -0.74 17.14
C GLU A 166 22.14 -0.28 17.04
N LEU A 167 21.87 0.79 16.29
CA LEU A 167 20.51 1.27 16.08
C LEU A 167 19.64 0.29 15.28
N LEU A 168 20.19 -0.35 14.25
CA LEU A 168 19.50 -1.38 13.50
C LEU A 168 19.31 -2.66 14.32
N ASP A 169 20.28 -3.05 15.13
CA ASP A 169 20.17 -4.18 16.07
C ASP A 169 19.00 -3.96 17.04
N LEU A 170 18.87 -2.76 17.60
CA LEU A 170 17.74 -2.37 18.46
C LEU A 170 16.39 -2.38 17.73
N LYS A 171 16.41 -2.25 16.41
CA LYS A 171 15.22 -2.34 15.55
C LYS A 171 15.03 -3.73 14.94
N GLU A 172 15.84 -4.71 15.35
CA GLU A 172 15.82 -6.07 14.81
C GLU A 172 15.98 -6.07 13.27
N HIS A 173 16.70 -5.09 12.72
CA HIS A 173 16.87 -4.86 11.29
C HIS A 173 15.57 -4.63 10.51
N GLN A 174 14.46 -4.31 11.19
CA GLN A 174 13.18 -4.05 10.55
C GLN A 174 12.83 -2.56 10.58
N LEU A 175 12.63 -1.99 9.40
CA LEU A 175 12.25 -0.58 9.23
C LEU A 175 10.86 -0.47 8.61
N PRO A 176 10.00 0.47 9.07
CA PRO A 176 8.72 0.73 8.41
C PRO A 176 8.92 1.15 6.95
N LEU A 177 8.12 0.61 6.03
CA LEU A 177 8.25 0.94 4.60
C LEU A 177 8.07 2.45 4.33
N GLN A 178 7.25 3.14 5.12
CA GLN A 178 7.01 4.58 5.01
C GLN A 178 8.29 5.42 5.23
N GLU A 179 9.24 4.91 6.02
CA GLU A 179 10.52 5.55 6.32
C GLU A 179 11.60 5.27 5.26
N LEU A 180 11.26 4.58 4.18
CA LEU A 180 12.22 4.18 3.14
C LEU A 180 11.96 4.92 1.81
N TRP A 181 12.96 5.61 1.31
CA TRP A 181 12.92 6.24 0.00
C TRP A 181 13.77 5.43 -0.96
N VAL A 182 13.13 4.78 -1.94
CA VAL A 182 13.82 3.96 -2.93
C VAL A 182 14.84 4.81 -3.68
N VAL A 183 16.05 4.26 -3.80
CA VAL A 183 17.12 4.86 -4.59
C VAL A 183 16.79 4.72 -6.07
N PHE A 184 16.91 5.82 -6.81
CA PHE A 184 16.70 5.83 -8.23
C PHE A 184 17.75 4.98 -8.95
N ASP A 185 17.30 4.17 -9.90
CA ASP A 185 18.15 3.56 -10.91
C ASP A 185 17.65 3.93 -12.30
N ASP A 186 18.56 4.06 -13.25
CA ASP A 186 18.26 4.38 -14.65
C ASP A 186 17.71 3.18 -15.44
N SER A 187 17.69 2.00 -14.81
CA SER A 187 17.18 0.77 -15.42
C SER A 187 15.65 0.69 -15.40
N GLY A 188 15.01 1.44 -14.50
CA GLY A 188 13.56 1.44 -14.31
C GLY A 188 13.02 0.19 -13.61
N VAL A 189 13.89 -0.70 -13.13
CA VAL A 189 13.51 -1.99 -12.52
C VAL A 189 12.70 -1.77 -11.25
N PHE A 190 13.06 -0.75 -10.46
CA PHE A 190 12.41 -0.47 -9.18
C PHE A 190 11.36 0.65 -9.23
N ASP A 191 10.93 1.10 -10.42
CA ASP A 191 9.93 2.17 -10.57
C ASP A 191 8.61 1.80 -9.87
N GLN A 192 8.13 0.57 -10.06
CA GLN A 192 6.92 0.09 -9.39
C GLN A 192 7.10 -0.03 -7.87
N THR A 193 8.28 -0.41 -7.41
CA THR A 193 8.59 -0.47 -5.97
C THR A 193 8.58 0.92 -5.35
N ALA A 194 9.18 1.91 -6.02
CA ALA A 194 9.16 3.29 -5.59
C ALA A 194 7.74 3.88 -5.56
N LEU A 195 6.94 3.59 -6.60
CA LEU A 195 5.53 3.95 -6.64
C LEU A 195 4.77 3.32 -5.47
N ALA A 196 4.86 2.01 -5.27
CA ALA A 196 4.13 1.28 -4.24
C ALA A 196 4.41 1.83 -2.83
N ILE A 197 5.67 2.14 -2.54
CA ILE A 197 6.06 2.73 -1.24
C ILE A 197 5.50 4.15 -1.08
N GLU A 198 5.43 4.95 -2.15
CA GLU A 198 4.76 6.25 -2.05
C GLU A 198 3.27 6.12 -1.74
N HIS A 199 2.58 5.12 -2.31
CA HIS A 199 1.15 4.95 -2.08
C HIS A 199 0.81 4.76 -0.61
N ILE A 200 1.69 4.15 0.17
CA ILE A 200 1.46 3.86 1.60
C ILE A 200 2.02 4.94 2.54
N ARG A 201 2.64 6.00 2.02
CA ARG A 201 3.22 7.11 2.80
C ARG A 201 2.21 8.24 3.01
#